data_AF-V6Z432-F1
#
_entry.id   AF-V6Z432-F1
#
_cell.length_a   1.000
_cell.length_b   1.000
_cell.length_c   1.000
_cell.angle_alpha   90.00
_cell.angle_beta   90.00
_cell.angle_gamma   90.00
#
_symmetry.space_group_name_H-M   'P 1'
#
loop_
_entity.id
_entity.type
_entity.pdbx_description
1 polymer ?
#
loop_
_entity_poly.entity_id
_entity_poly.type
_entity_poly.pdbx_seq_one_letter_code
_entity_poly.pdbx_strand_id
1 'polypeptide(L)' 'MILIGAHKNQIKAVGVLWSFCTKQELQDAGATALVKTPFDLLQAIKRT' A
#
# COMPACT_ATOMS: atom_id res chain seq x y z
N MET A 1 2.76 -5.56 -11.09
CA MET A 1 2.50 -5.34 -9.65
C MET A 1 2.84 -3.89 -9.32
N ILE A 2 1.82 -3.04 -9.07
CA ILE A 2 1.99 -1.57 -8.95
C ILE A 2 2.91 -1.18 -7.79
N LEU A 3 2.81 -1.90 -6.66
CA LEU A 3 3.66 -1.66 -5.48
C LEU A 3 5.15 -1.94 -5.72
N ILE A 4 5.50 -2.98 -6.48
CA ILE A 4 6.92 -3.25 -6.82
C ILE A 4 7.50 -2.09 -7.62
N GLY A 5 6.71 -1.55 -8.56
CA GLY A 5 7.10 -0.38 -9.34
C GLY A 5 7.28 0.86 -8.48
N ALA A 6 6.35 1.10 -7.55
CA ALA A 6 6.43 2.24 -6.64
C ALA A 6 7.63 2.13 -5.68
N HIS A 7 7.83 0.97 -5.07
CA HIS A 7 8.97 0.71 -4.17
C HIS A 7 10.32 0.88 -4.87
N LYS A 8 10.47 0.34 -6.09
CA LYS A 8 11.70 0.50 -6.89
C LYS A 8 12.01 1.94 -7.29
N ASN A 9 11.00 2.80 -7.38
CA ASN A 9 11.16 4.22 -7.68
C ASN A 9 11.18 5.12 -6.43
N GLN A 10 11.28 4.54 -5.22
CA GLN A 10 11.19 5.25 -3.94
C GLN A 10 9.89 6.07 -3.79
N ILE A 11 8.85 5.69 -4.51
CA ILE A 11 7.52 6.30 -4.40
C ILE A 11 6.80 5.62 -3.25
N LYS A 12 6.35 6.42 -2.29
CA LYS A 12 5.57 5.92 -1.15
C LYS A 12 4.27 5.30 -1.66
N ALA A 13 3.99 4.07 -1.25
CA ALA A 13 2.85 3.30 -1.71
C ALA A 13 2.04 2.76 -0.54
N VAL A 14 0.72 2.87 -0.63
CA VAL A 14 -0.23 2.32 0.35
C VAL A 14 -0.84 1.05 -0.23
N GLY A 15 -0.67 -0.07 0.46
CA GLY A 15 -1.32 -1.33 0.15
C GLY A 15 -2.74 -1.36 0.72
N VAL A 16 -3.71 -1.73 -0.11
CA VAL A 16 -5.13 -1.83 0.30
C VAL A 16 -5.54 -3.30 0.40
N LEU A 17 -6.13 -3.69 1.52
CA LEU A 17 -6.51 -5.10 1.80
C LEU A 17 -7.83 -5.54 1.14
N TRP A 18 -8.49 -4.64 0.43
CA TRP A 18 -9.62 -4.94 -0.46
C TRP A 18 -9.20 -5.05 -1.94
N SER A 19 -7.90 -5.12 -2.22
CA SER A 19 -7.39 -5.44 -3.55
C SER A 19 -7.38 -6.95 -3.78
N PHE A 20 -7.03 -7.37 -5.00
CA PHE A 20 -6.79 -8.78 -5.34
C PHE A 20 -5.50 -9.35 -4.71
N CYS A 21 -4.75 -8.57 -3.93
CA CYS A 21 -3.52 -8.99 -3.28
C CYS A 21 -3.76 -9.30 -1.80
N THR A 22 -3.09 -10.33 -1.32
CA THR A 22 -3.03 -10.68 0.09
C THR A 22 -2.16 -9.70 0.87
N LYS A 23 -2.35 -9.64 2.19
CA LYS A 23 -1.49 -8.85 3.08
C LYS A 23 0.00 -9.14 2.87
N GLN A 24 0.34 -10.41 2.66
CA GLN A 24 1.71 -10.88 2.53
C GLN A 24 2.33 -10.37 1.22
N GLU A 25 1.61 -10.47 0.09
CA GLU A 25 2.06 -9.90 -1.18
C GLU A 25 2.24 -8.38 -1.12
N LEU A 26 1.37 -7.66 -0.40
CA LEU A 26 1.50 -6.21 -0.21
C LEU A 26 2.75 -5.86 0.64
N GLN A 27 3.07 -6.66 1.65
CA GLN A 27 4.28 -6.49 2.48
C GLN A 27 5.54 -6.77 1.67
N ASP A 28 5.58 -7.90 0.95
CA ASP A 28 6.72 -8.29 0.09
C ASP A 28 6.95 -7.27 -1.04
N ALA A 29 5.90 -6.57 -1.47
CA ALA A 29 5.99 -5.50 -2.46
C ALA A 29 6.62 -4.19 -1.94
N GLY A 30 6.82 -4.06 -0.62
CA GLY A 30 7.32 -2.82 -0.01
C GLY A 30 6.24 -1.77 0.27
N ALA A 31 5.00 -2.17 0.57
CA ALA A 31 3.96 -1.23 1.00
C ALA A 31 4.40 -0.47 2.27
N THR A 32 4.37 0.86 2.20
CA THR A 32 4.71 1.72 3.34
C THR A 32 3.61 1.74 4.40
N ALA A 33 2.36 1.56 3.97
CA ALA A 33 1.21 1.44 4.86
C ALA A 33 0.22 0.41 4.32
N LEU A 34 -0.50 -0.26 5.23
CA LEU A 34 -1.57 -1.20 4.91
C LEU A 34 -2.88 -0.68 5.47
N VAL A 35 -3.90 -0.57 4.62
CA VAL A 35 -5.23 -0.08 5.03
C VAL A 35 -6.29 -1.15 4.80
N LYS A 36 -7.20 -1.28 5.77
CA LYS A 36 -8.30 -2.26 5.77
C LYS A 36 -9.60 -1.70 5.24
N THR A 37 -9.84 -0.40 5.42
CA THR A 37 -11.02 0.28 4.89
C THR A 37 -10.65 1.50 4.03
N PRO A 38 -11.49 1.89 3.06
CA PRO A 38 -11.29 3.11 2.28
C PRO A 38 -11.19 4.38 3.13
N PHE A 39 -11.85 4.40 4.30
CA PHE A 39 -11.76 5.52 5.23
C PHE A 39 -10.36 5.64 5.88
N ASP A 40 -9.68 4.52 6.12
CA ASP A 40 -8.31 4.52 6.63
C ASP A 40 -7.30 5.06 5.60
N LEU A 41 -7.60 4.91 4.30
CA LEU A 41 -6.76 5.43 3.22
C LEU A 41 -6.61 6.96 3.33
N LEU A 42 -7.68 7.68 3.65
CA LEU A 42 -7.64 9.14 3.82
C LEU A 42 -6.71 9.56 4.97
N GLN A 43 -6.62 8.77 6.03
CA GLN A 43 -5.69 9.03 7.13
C GLN A 43 -4.26 8.69 6.74
N ALA A 44 -4.05 7.60 5.98
CA ALA A 44 -2.75 7.18 5.51
C ALA A 44 -2.11 8.20 4.55
N ILE A 45 -2.89 8.74 3.60
CA ILE A 45 -2.37 9.72 2.63
C ILE A 45 -2.03 11.06 3.31
N LYS A 46 -2.78 11.48 4.34
CA LYS A 46 -2.51 12.74 5.07
C LYS A 46 -1.24 12.74 5.92
N ARG A 47 -0.72 11.57 6.30
CA ARG A 47 0.50 11.42 7.13
C ARG A 47 1.78 11.24 6.28
N THR A 48 1.65 11.28 4.96
CA THR A 48 2.71 10.97 3.99
C THR A 48 3.39 12.24 3.49
#